data_AF-A0AAE5UY49-F1
#
_entry.id   AF-A0AAE5UY49-F1
#
_cell.length_a   1.000
_cell.length_b   1.000
_cell.length_c   1.000
_cell.angle_alpha   90.00
_cell.angle_beta   90.00
_cell.angle_gamma   90.00
#
_symmetry.space_group_name_H-M   'P 1'
#
loop_
_entity.id
_entity.type
_entity.pdbx_description
1 polymer ?
#
loop_
_entity_poly.entity_id
_entity_poly.type
_entity_poly.pdbx_seq_one_letter_code
_entity_poly.pdbx_strand_id
1 'polypeptide(L)' 'MKRAYFNLAFLILIIILFSLFVYSGIEIFEGKSENMEWKTGRFIITDLTKIIGILLVLTLPTYVYLKKKYYSTSQKI' A
#
# COMPACT_ATOMS: atom_id res chain seq x y z
N MET A 1 -3.52 14.49 -18.93
CA MET A 1 -2.64 13.31 -18.67
C MET A 1 -3.10 12.17 -19.56
N LYS A 2 -2.22 11.56 -20.37
CA LYS A 2 -2.59 10.35 -21.12
C LYS A 2 -3.03 9.25 -20.14
N ARG A 3 -4.04 8.46 -20.52
CA ARG A 3 -4.62 7.35 -19.73
C ARG A 3 -3.57 6.47 -19.04
N ALA A 4 -2.47 6.18 -19.74
CA ALA A 4 -1.36 5.40 -19.23
C ALA A 4 -0.71 6.02 -17.98
N TYR A 5 -0.50 7.35 -17.95
CA TYR A 5 0.10 8.02 -16.80
C TYR A 5 -0.79 7.97 -15.56
N PHE A 6 -2.11 8.08 -15.71
CA PHE A 6 -3.04 7.98 -14.58
C PHE A 6 -3.03 6.58 -13.96
N ASN A 7 -3.06 5.54 -14.79
CA ASN A 7 -2.98 4.16 -14.32
C ASN A 7 -1.62 3.88 -13.65
N LEU A 8 -0.53 4.38 -14.24
CA LEU A 8 0.82 4.22 -13.71
C LEU A 8 1.00 4.92 -12.36
N ALA A 9 0.46 6.14 -12.20
CA ALA A 9 0.46 6.85 -10.92
C ALA A 9 -0.27 6.07 -9.83
N PHE A 10 -1.43 5.48 -10.14
CA PHE A 10 -2.17 4.64 -9.20
C PHE A 10 -1.43 3.36 -8.84
N LEU A 11 -0.77 2.73 -9.81
CA LEU A 11 0.05 1.54 -9.56
C LEU A 11 1.20 1.87 -8.61
N ILE A 12 1.91 2.98 -8.84
CA ILE A 12 2.98 3.46 -7.96
C ILE A 12 2.45 3.71 -6.54
N LEU A 13 1.29 4.38 -6.42
CA LEU A 13 0.67 4.63 -5.13
C LEU A 13 0.36 3.31 -4.38
N ILE A 14 -0.20 2.31 -5.06
CA ILE A 14 -0.48 0.99 -4.47
C ILE A 14 0.81 0.31 -4.00
N ILE A 15 1.87 0.34 -4.80
CA ILE A 15 3.17 -0.24 -4.43
C ILE A 15 3.74 0.44 -3.19
N ILE A 16 3.68 1.78 -3.11
CA ILE A 16 4.14 2.54 -1.94
C ILE A 16 3.33 2.16 -0.71
N LEU A 17 1.99 2.19 -0.80
CA LEU A 17 1.13 1.86 0.34
C LEU A 17 1.28 0.42 0.79
N PHE A 18 1.44 -0.53 -0.13
CA PHE A 18 1.71 -1.93 0.19
C PHE A 18 3.05 -2.10 0.89
N SER A 19 4.09 -1.41 0.43
CA SER A 19 5.40 -1.43 1.08
C SER A 19 5.33 -0.87 2.50
N LEU A 20 4.60 0.24 2.68
CA LEU A 20 4.35 0.83 4.01
C LEU A 20 3.53 -0.09 4.90
N PHE A 21 2.53 -0.79 4.35
CA PHE A 21 1.71 -1.75 5.09
C PHE A 21 2.59 -2.87 5.65
N VAL A 22 3.40 -3.49 4.80
CA VAL A 22 4.33 -4.56 5.19
C VAL A 22 5.35 -4.04 6.20
N TYR A 23 6.00 -2.90 5.91
CA TYR A 23 6.98 -2.29 6.81
C TYR A 23 6.41 -1.98 8.19
N SER A 24 5.19 -1.44 8.25
CA SER A 24 4.52 -1.07 9.51
C SER A 24 4.15 -2.26 10.39
N GLY A 25 4.03 -3.46 9.80
CA GLY A 25 3.58 -4.66 10.51
C GLY A 25 4.70 -5.65 10.80
N ILE A 26 5.91 -5.45 10.29
CA ILE A 26 7.06 -6.32 10.60
C ILE A 26 7.63 -5.93 11.96
N GLU A 27 7.61 -6.87 12.90
CA GLU A 27 8.36 -6.80 14.14
C GLU A 27 9.49 -7.82 14.10
N ILE A 28 10.71 -7.36 14.38
CA ILE A 28 11.92 -8.20 14.38
C ILE A 28 12.23 -8.54 15.83
N PHE A 29 12.20 -9.83 16.15
CA PHE A 29 12.62 -10.35 17.43
C PHE A 29 14.04 -10.91 17.30
N GLU A 30 14.91 -10.49 18.21
CA GLU A 30 16.26 -11.01 18.32
C GLU A 30 16.33 -11.95 19.53
N GLY A 31 16.66 -13.22 19.28
CA GLY A 31 16.84 -14.24 20.32
C GLY A 31 18.29 -14.71 20.36
N LYS A 32 18.82 -14.95 21.57
CA LYS A 32 20.14 -15.57 21.76
C LYS A 32 19.97 -16.99 22.30
N SER A 33 20.62 -17.95 21.66
CA SER A 33 20.80 -19.30 22.19
C SER A 33 22.29 -19.62 22.16
N GLU A 34 22.86 -19.85 23.35
CA GLU A 34 24.28 -20.18 23.57
C GLU A 34 25.27 -19.18 22.94
N ASN A 35 25.63 -19.34 21.67
CA ASN A 35 26.52 -18.44 20.91
C ASN A 35 25.89 -17.93 19.60
N MET A 36 24.64 -18.29 19.29
CA MET A 36 24.00 -17.98 18.01
C MET A 36 22.90 -16.93 18.17
N GLU A 37 23.03 -15.83 17.44
CA GLU A 37 22.02 -14.78 17.32
C GLU A 37 21.04 -15.14 16.19
N TRP A 38 19.78 -15.32 16.54
CA TRP A 38 18.73 -15.55 15.56
C TRP A 38 17.80 -14.35 15.51
N LYS A 39 17.56 -13.86 14.29
CA LYS A 39 16.56 -12.83 14.02
C LYS A 39 15.35 -13.49 13.39
N THR A 40 14.19 -13.36 14.01
CA THR A 40 12.92 -13.83 13.44
C THR A 40 11.98 -12.64 13.24
N GLY A 41 11.31 -12.60 12.10
CA GLY A 41 10.28 -11.61 11.82
C GLY A 41 8.91 -12.18 12.14
N ARG A 42 8.07 -11.43 12.86
CA ARG A 42 6.64 -11.73 12.99
C ARG A 42 5.85 -10.56 12.40
N PHE A 43 4.78 -10.88 11.68
CA PHE A 43 3.83 -9.86 11.25
C PHE A 43 2.79 -9.62 12.33
N ILE A 44 2.65 -8.37 12.78
CA ILE A 44 1.66 -7.94 13.77
C ILE A 44 0.83 -6.80 13.18
N ILE A 45 -0.49 -6.89 13.38
CA ILE A 45 -1.43 -5.85 12.97
C ILE A 45 -1.41 -4.75 14.04
N THR A 46 -0.57 -3.73 13.83
CA THR A 46 -0.57 -2.52 14.66
C THR A 46 -1.69 -1.57 14.23
N ASP A 47 -2.00 -0.55 15.04
CA ASP A 47 -2.99 0.46 14.65
C ASP A 47 -2.57 1.23 13.39
N LEU A 48 -1.25 1.44 13.20
CA LEU A 48 -0.71 2.02 11.97
C LEU A 48 -0.96 1.10 10.77
N THR A 49 -0.70 -0.20 10.91
CA THR A 49 -0.97 -1.21 9.87
C THR A 49 -2.45 -1.25 9.49
N LYS A 50 -3.36 -1.11 10.46
CA LYS A 50 -4.81 -1.00 10.20
C LYS A 50 -5.14 0.22 9.37
N ILE A 51 -4.63 1.40 9.73
CA ILE A 51 -4.88 2.65 9.00
C ILE A 51 -4.38 2.53 7.55
N ILE A 52 -3.17 2.04 7.36
CA ILE A 52 -2.59 1.86 6.01
C ILE A 52 -3.40 0.82 5.22
N GLY A 53 -3.84 -0.26 5.87
CA GLY A 53 -4.71 -1.27 5.25
C GLY A 53 -6.04 -0.69 4.77
N ILE A 54 -6.68 0.16 5.58
CA ILE A 54 -7.91 0.86 5.18
C ILE A 54 -7.65 1.77 3.98
N LEU A 55 -6.56 2.54 4.00
CA LEU A 55 -6.17 3.39 2.86
C LEU A 55 -5.96 2.58 1.59
N LEU A 56 -5.30 1.43 1.67
CA LEU A 56 -5.11 0.48 0.58
C LEU A 56 -6.45 0.04 -0.02
N VAL A 57 -7.40 -0.37 0.82
CA VAL A 57 -8.74 -0.77 0.36
C VAL A 57 -9.46 0.39 -0.32
N LEU A 58 -9.36 1.60 0.23
CA LEU A 58 -9.98 2.81 -0.32
C LEU A 58 -9.38 3.25 -1.67
N THR A 59 -8.17 2.82 -2.03
CA THR A 59 -7.58 3.14 -3.34
C THR A 59 -8.40 2.58 -4.50
N LEU A 60 -9.01 1.41 -4.35
CA LEU A 60 -9.81 0.75 -5.40
C LEU A 60 -11.08 1.54 -5.78
N PRO A 61 -12.00 1.86 -4.84
CA PRO A 61 -13.17 2.66 -5.16
C PRO A 61 -12.78 4.08 -5.61
N THR A 62 -11.72 4.65 -5.04
CA THR A 62 -11.21 5.97 -5.45
C THR A 62 -10.72 5.94 -6.90
N TYR A 63 -9.99 4.89 -7.30
CA TYR A 63 -9.57 4.69 -8.69
C TYR A 63 -10.77 4.62 -9.62
N VAL A 64 -11.78 3.79 -9.31
CA VAL A 64 -12.98 3.65 -10.15
C VAL A 64 -13.72 4.98 -10.30
N TYR A 65 -13.89 5.71 -9.20
CA TYR A 65 -14.55 7.02 -9.20
C TYR A 65 -13.79 8.05 -10.05
N LEU A 66 -12.48 8.21 -9.80
CA LEU A 66 -11.64 9.16 -10.52
C LEU A 66 -11.49 8.79 -12.00
N LYS A 67 -11.38 7.49 -12.29
CA LYS A 67 -11.43 6.93 -13.64
C LYS A 67 -12.69 7.46 -14.32
N LYS A 68 -13.89 7.14 -13.81
CA LYS A 68 -15.17 7.58 -14.40
C LYS A 68 -15.25 9.09 -14.63
N LYS A 69 -14.84 9.90 -13.65
CA LYS A 69 -14.83 11.36 -13.76
C LYS A 69 -13.89 11.84 -14.88
N TYR A 70 -12.69 11.29 -14.97
CA TYR A 70 -11.70 11.66 -15.98
C TYR A 70 -12.16 11.34 -17.42
N TYR A 71 -12.76 10.16 -17.66
CA TYR A 71 -13.29 9.84 -19.01
C TYR A 71 -14.49 10.71 -19.37
N SER A 72 -15.38 11.01 -18.41
CA SER A 72 -16.53 11.88 -18.66
C SER A 72 -16.11 13.30 -19.05
N THR A 73 -15.07 13.84 -18.41
CA THR A 73 -14.54 15.18 -18.74
C THR A 73 -13.77 15.18 -20.06
N SER A 74 -13.03 14.11 -20.38
CA SER A 74 -12.27 14.00 -21.64
C SER A 74 -13.15 13.84 -22.89
N GLN A 75 -14.43 13.47 -22.76
CA GLN A 75 -15.37 13.40 -23.88
C GLN A 75 -16.19 14.68 -24.09
N LYS A 76 -16.06 15.68 -23.20
CA LYS A 76 -16.73 16.97 -23.30
C LYS A 76 -15.86 18.07 -23.95
N ILE A 77 -14.65 17.72 -24.37
CA ILE A 77 -13.68 18.57 -25.07
C ILE A 77 -13.47 17.97 -26.45
#